data_AF-A0A0Q4BEG0-F1
#
_entry.id   AF-A0A0Q4BEG0-F1
#
_cell.length_a   1.000
_cell.length_b   1.000
_cell.length_c   1.000
_cell.angle_alpha   90.00
_cell.angle_beta   90.00
_cell.angle_gamma   90.00
#
_symmetry.space_group_name_H-M   'P 1'
#
loop_
_entity.id
_entity.type
_entity.pdbx_description
1 polymer ?
#
loop_
_entity_poly.entity_id
_entity_poly.type
_entity_poly.pdbx_seq_one_letter_code
_entity_poly.pdbx_strand_id
1 'polypeptide(L)'
;MTRSSNNVSIDGLSFTMKEEFDGSYNKDGTQNLDAAGNPVYKNKVTFQNQTDTDKIVDAIKGMVEDYNAMMSEIKSAYSTMPYRKSGGSFANYEPLTDEEREGMSESAIERYEEKAKQGILFGDRNLSSLYTKMNQAFSFSNREDVDTLKDMGISIGFSLNEGTQAIQLDEAKLRSMLESDPDRVADLFTKTDGVMDRMKTQLEYYGKTTGEPRAS
;
A
#
# COMPACT_ATOMS: atom_id res chain seq x y z
N MET A 1 -16.49 -10.39 45.83
CA MET A 1 -15.34 -9.69 45.20
C MET A 1 -15.71 -9.47 43.74
N THR A 2 -16.27 -8.31 43.42
CA THR A 2 -16.57 -7.91 42.04
C THR A 2 -15.24 -7.53 41.37
N ARG A 3 -14.79 -8.30 40.38
CA ARG A 3 -13.58 -7.98 39.62
C ARG A 3 -13.91 -6.90 38.60
N SER A 4 -13.36 -5.71 38.83
CA SER A 4 -13.40 -4.58 37.91
C SER A 4 -12.25 -4.69 36.91
N SER A 5 -12.52 -5.23 35.71
CA SER A 5 -11.93 -4.77 34.45
C SER A 5 -12.37 -5.71 33.31
N ASN A 6 -13.31 -5.22 32.49
CA ASN A 6 -13.69 -5.83 31.21
C ASN A 6 -12.72 -5.44 30.09
N ASN A 7 -11.43 -5.25 30.42
CA ASN A 7 -10.41 -4.84 29.47
C ASN A 7 -9.46 -6.01 29.27
N VAL A 8 -9.47 -6.59 28.08
CA VAL A 8 -8.52 -7.63 27.68
C VAL A 8 -7.59 -7.01 26.64
N SER A 9 -6.29 -7.11 26.89
CA SER A 9 -5.25 -6.68 25.95
C SER A 9 -4.59 -7.93 25.35
N ILE A 10 -4.65 -8.06 24.04
CA ILE A 10 -3.94 -9.09 23.27
C ILE A 10 -3.21 -8.36 22.14
N ASP A 11 -1.90 -8.53 22.08
CA ASP A 11 -1.00 -8.05 21.02
C ASP A 11 -1.20 -6.57 20.63
N GLY A 12 -1.36 -5.72 21.63
CA GLY A 12 -1.42 -4.25 21.47
C GLY A 12 -2.82 -3.67 21.20
N LEU A 13 -3.86 -4.50 21.07
CA LEU A 13 -5.26 -4.05 20.96
C LEU A 13 -5.99 -4.24 22.29
N SER A 14 -6.73 -3.21 22.72
CA SER A 14 -7.55 -3.24 23.95
C SER A 14 -9.03 -3.30 23.60
N PHE A 15 -9.72 -4.32 24.09
CA PHE A 15 -11.17 -4.49 23.90
C PHE A 15 -11.90 -4.30 25.23
N THR A 16 -12.91 -3.43 25.23
CA THR A 16 -13.84 -3.25 26.36
C THR A 16 -15.11 -4.06 26.13
N MET A 17 -15.32 -5.12 26.91
CA MET A 17 -16.55 -5.93 26.85
C MET A 17 -17.71 -5.22 27.57
N LYS A 18 -18.87 -5.11 26.91
CA LYS A 18 -20.07 -4.43 27.45
C LYS A 18 -20.93 -5.29 28.38
N GLU A 19 -20.70 -6.61 28.42
CA GLU A 19 -21.50 -7.56 29.21
C GLU A 19 -20.61 -8.47 30.06
N GLU A 20 -21.08 -8.83 31.26
CA GLU A 20 -20.39 -9.72 32.21
C GLU A 20 -20.65 -11.19 31.82
N PHE A 21 -19.64 -11.86 31.26
CA PHE A 21 -19.74 -13.26 30.84
C PHE A 21 -19.44 -14.20 32.02
N ASP A 22 -20.47 -14.69 32.72
CA ASP A 22 -20.32 -15.75 33.72
C ASP A 22 -20.59 -17.13 33.09
N GLY A 23 -19.52 -17.84 32.71
CA GLY A 23 -19.59 -19.18 32.12
C GLY A 23 -20.09 -20.28 33.05
N SER A 24 -20.44 -19.97 34.31
CA SER A 24 -21.05 -20.89 35.26
C SER A 24 -22.57 -20.97 35.16
N TYR A 25 -23.22 -20.21 34.26
CA TYR A 25 -24.67 -20.27 34.04
C TYR A 25 -25.03 -20.83 32.65
N ASN A 26 -26.10 -21.60 32.59
CA ASN A 26 -26.73 -22.07 31.36
C ASN A 26 -27.54 -20.92 30.72
N LYS A 27 -27.90 -21.06 29.43
CA LYS A 27 -28.67 -20.04 28.68
C LYS A 27 -30.05 -19.71 29.27
N ASP A 28 -30.57 -20.59 30.12
CA ASP A 28 -31.85 -20.43 30.84
C ASP A 28 -31.69 -19.75 32.21
N GLY A 29 -30.47 -19.32 32.58
CA GLY A 29 -30.17 -18.66 33.85
C GLY A 29 -29.91 -19.61 35.03
N THR A 30 -29.88 -20.92 34.81
CA THR A 30 -29.57 -21.90 35.87
C THR A 30 -28.06 -22.10 36.04
N GLN A 31 -27.60 -22.29 37.29
CA GLN A 31 -26.17 -22.50 37.56
C GLN A 31 -25.73 -23.92 37.19
N ASN A 32 -24.59 -24.02 36.51
CA ASN A 32 -23.98 -25.23 36.03
C ASN A 32 -23.05 -25.76 37.11
N LEU A 33 -23.39 -26.89 37.73
CA LEU A 33 -22.66 -27.44 38.87
C LEU A 33 -22.19 -28.87 38.56
N ASP A 34 -21.07 -29.27 39.15
CA ASP A 34 -20.62 -30.66 39.17
C ASP A 34 -21.42 -31.48 40.20
N ALA A 35 -21.16 -32.79 40.28
CA ALA A 35 -21.82 -33.68 41.23
C ALA A 35 -21.54 -33.33 42.71
N ALA A 36 -20.55 -32.47 42.98
CA ALA A 36 -20.19 -31.99 44.31
C ALA A 36 -20.73 -30.57 44.61
N GLY A 37 -21.50 -29.98 43.68
CA GLY A 37 -22.09 -28.65 43.85
C GLY A 37 -21.15 -27.49 43.53
N ASN A 38 -20.02 -27.73 42.87
CA ASN A 38 -19.09 -26.67 42.46
C ASN A 38 -19.41 -26.16 41.05
N PRO A 39 -19.24 -24.86 40.76
CA PRO A 39 -19.42 -24.30 39.42
C PRO A 39 -18.58 -24.99 38.33
N VAL A 40 -19.24 -25.37 37.23
CA VAL A 40 -18.61 -25.92 36.02
C VAL A 40 -18.71 -24.91 34.89
N TYR A 41 -17.56 -24.39 34.46
CA TYR A 41 -17.46 -23.42 33.38
C TYR A 41 -17.46 -24.12 32.02
N LYS A 42 -18.62 -24.19 31.34
CA LYS A 42 -18.75 -24.92 30.05
C LYS A 42 -18.45 -24.08 28.80
N ASN A 43 -18.35 -22.76 28.93
CA ASN A 43 -18.14 -21.89 27.79
C ASN A 43 -16.64 -21.79 27.47
N LYS A 44 -16.15 -22.71 26.64
CA LYS A 44 -14.90 -22.48 25.89
C LYS A 44 -15.18 -21.41 24.84
N VAL A 45 -14.94 -20.15 25.19
CA VAL A 45 -14.93 -19.05 24.21
C VAL A 45 -13.70 -19.26 23.34
N THR A 46 -13.93 -19.73 22.11
CA THR A 46 -12.88 -19.76 21.10
C THR A 46 -12.93 -18.40 20.42
N PHE A 47 -11.98 -17.53 20.73
CA PHE A 47 -11.77 -16.30 19.98
C PHE A 47 -11.20 -16.70 18.62
N GLN A 48 -12.07 -16.82 17.61
CA GLN A 48 -11.57 -16.73 16.24
C GLN A 48 -11.24 -15.26 16.02
N ASN A 49 -9.95 -14.96 15.98
CA ASN A 49 -9.46 -13.66 15.53
C ASN A 49 -9.74 -13.60 14.02
N GLN A 50 -11.00 -13.39 13.64
CA GLN A 50 -11.35 -13.07 12.27
C GLN A 50 -10.92 -11.62 12.06
N THR A 51 -9.61 -11.41 12.03
CA THR A 51 -9.01 -10.25 11.41
C THR A 51 -9.74 -10.06 10.08
N ASP A 52 -10.32 -8.89 9.87
CA ASP A 52 -11.19 -8.60 8.73
C ASP A 52 -10.39 -8.78 7.44
N THR A 53 -10.39 -10.03 6.96
CA THR A 53 -9.51 -10.52 5.89
C THR A 53 -9.84 -9.79 4.61
N ASP A 54 -11.12 -9.47 4.39
CA ASP A 54 -11.58 -8.64 3.29
C ASP A 54 -10.92 -7.26 3.33
N LYS A 55 -10.94 -6.57 4.49
CA LYS A 55 -10.27 -5.27 4.60
C LYS A 55 -8.78 -5.32 4.35
N ILE A 56 -8.08 -6.36 4.81
CA ILE A 56 -6.63 -6.48 4.59
C ILE A 56 -6.33 -6.78 3.13
N VAL A 57 -7.10 -7.66 2.50
CA VAL A 57 -6.97 -7.96 1.07
C VAL A 57 -7.20 -6.69 0.25
N ASP A 58 -8.27 -5.94 0.54
CA ASP A 58 -8.57 -4.68 -0.14
C ASP A 58 -7.46 -3.63 0.07
N ALA A 59 -6.91 -3.52 1.27
CA ALA A 59 -5.81 -2.60 1.56
C ALA A 59 -4.53 -2.97 0.80
N ILE A 60 -4.16 -4.25 0.78
CA ILE A 60 -2.97 -4.73 0.05
C ILE A 60 -3.17 -4.58 -1.46
N LYS A 61 -4.37 -4.89 -1.96
CA LYS A 61 -4.73 -4.69 -3.37
C LYS A 61 -4.62 -3.22 -3.77
N GLY A 62 -5.24 -2.31 -3.01
CA GLY A 62 -5.16 -0.88 -3.26
C GLY A 62 -3.73 -0.37 -3.25
N MET A 63 -2.90 -0.82 -2.29
CA MET A 63 -1.48 -0.49 -2.27
C MET A 63 -0.72 -1.01 -3.50
N VAL A 64 -1.02 -2.21 -4.01
CA VAL A 64 -0.42 -2.74 -5.24
C VAL A 64 -0.84 -1.92 -6.47
N GLU A 65 -2.13 -1.55 -6.55
CA GLU A 65 -2.66 -0.71 -7.62
C GLU A 65 -2.01 0.68 -7.61
N ASP A 66 -1.97 1.35 -6.46
CA ASP A 66 -1.33 2.65 -6.26
C ASP A 66 0.17 2.62 -6.58
N TYR A 67 0.88 1.57 -6.13
CA TYR A 67 2.29 1.38 -6.47
C TYR A 67 2.48 1.28 -7.98
N ASN A 68 1.70 0.45 -8.67
CA ASN A 68 1.82 0.26 -10.11
C ASN A 68 1.50 1.54 -10.89
N ALA A 69 0.44 2.26 -10.48
CA ALA A 69 0.07 3.54 -11.07
C ALA A 69 1.18 4.59 -10.91
N MET A 70 1.67 4.79 -9.69
CA MET A 70 2.80 5.68 -9.41
C MET A 70 4.05 5.31 -10.22
N MET A 71 4.38 4.02 -10.33
CA MET A 71 5.53 3.57 -11.10
C MET A 71 5.37 3.82 -12.60
N SER A 72 4.16 3.69 -13.16
CA SER A 72 3.84 4.11 -14.53
C SER A 72 4.00 5.62 -14.68
N GLU A 73 3.44 6.43 -13.79
CA GLU A 73 3.52 7.89 -13.86
C GLU A 73 4.98 8.39 -13.79
N ILE A 74 5.78 7.88 -12.85
CA ILE A 74 7.20 8.23 -12.73
C ILE A 74 7.92 7.82 -14.02
N LYS A 75 7.71 6.59 -14.52
CA LYS A 75 8.32 6.13 -15.77
C LYS A 75 7.96 7.05 -16.93
N SER A 76 6.68 7.34 -17.09
CA SER A 76 6.15 8.20 -18.15
C SER A 76 6.76 9.60 -18.07
N ALA A 77 6.83 10.18 -16.87
CA ALA A 77 7.39 11.51 -16.65
C ALA A 77 8.83 11.65 -17.16
N TYR A 78 9.72 10.71 -16.82
CA TYR A 78 11.14 10.82 -17.23
C TYR A 78 11.44 10.23 -18.61
N SER A 79 10.54 9.46 -19.22
CA SER A 79 10.78 8.81 -20.52
C SER A 79 9.98 9.38 -21.69
N THR A 80 8.93 10.15 -21.43
CA THR A 80 8.13 10.82 -22.47
C THR A 80 8.97 11.90 -23.15
N MET A 81 9.21 11.75 -24.46
CA MET A 81 9.96 12.73 -25.22
C MET A 81 9.21 14.07 -25.32
N PRO A 82 9.93 15.21 -25.33
CA PRO A 82 9.34 16.50 -25.64
C PRO A 82 8.66 16.46 -27.01
N TYR A 83 7.58 17.24 -27.16
CA TYR A 83 6.84 17.29 -28.41
C TYR A 83 7.77 17.62 -29.59
N ARG A 84 7.62 16.89 -30.69
CA ARG A 84 8.39 17.10 -31.92
C ARG A 84 7.50 17.72 -32.99
N LYS A 85 8.02 18.75 -33.65
CA LYS A 85 7.42 19.32 -34.86
C LYS A 85 7.52 18.30 -36.00
N SER A 86 6.73 18.46 -37.06
CA SER A 86 6.73 17.56 -38.22
C SER A 86 8.12 17.40 -38.88
N GLY A 87 9.00 18.39 -38.74
CA GLY A 87 10.39 18.35 -39.20
C GLY A 87 11.37 17.60 -38.28
N GLY A 88 10.90 16.98 -37.20
CA GLY A 88 11.70 16.16 -36.28
C GLY A 88 12.42 16.92 -35.15
N SER A 89 12.48 18.25 -35.21
CA SER A 89 13.02 19.07 -34.13
C SER A 89 12.07 19.14 -32.93
N PHE A 90 12.60 19.23 -31.72
CA PHE A 90 11.79 19.53 -30.54
C PHE A 90 11.09 20.87 -30.70
N ALA A 91 9.83 20.94 -30.29
CA ALA A 91 9.12 22.19 -30.21
C ALA A 91 9.54 22.94 -28.96
N ASN A 92 9.75 24.25 -29.11
CA ASN A 92 9.82 25.17 -28.00
C ASN A 92 8.43 25.82 -27.88
N TYR A 93 7.89 25.85 -26.66
CA TYR A 93 6.62 26.47 -26.33
C TYR A 93 6.90 27.63 -25.38
N GLU A 94 6.60 28.85 -25.80
CA GLU A 94 6.68 30.02 -24.93
C GLU A 94 5.36 30.16 -24.14
N PRO A 95 5.36 30.76 -22.94
CA PRO A 95 4.12 31.08 -22.26
C PRO A 95 3.22 31.96 -23.14
N LEU A 96 1.94 31.61 -23.27
CA LEU A 96 0.99 32.42 -24.01
C LEU A 96 0.81 33.78 -23.33
N THR A 97 0.79 34.87 -24.09
CA THR A 97 0.39 36.17 -23.55
C THR A 97 -1.12 36.23 -23.34
N ASP A 98 -1.58 37.20 -22.55
CA ASP A 98 -3.02 37.38 -22.31
C ASP A 98 -3.77 37.63 -23.63
N GLU A 99 -3.18 38.40 -24.54
CA GLU A 99 -3.77 38.67 -25.87
C GLU A 99 -3.85 37.41 -26.74
N GLU A 100 -2.83 36.54 -26.69
CA GLU A 100 -2.85 35.26 -27.43
C GLU A 100 -3.92 34.32 -26.88
N ARG A 101 -4.10 34.28 -25.56
CA ARG A 101 -5.13 33.46 -24.91
C ARG A 101 -6.53 33.94 -25.28
N GLU A 102 -6.78 35.24 -25.26
CA GLU A 102 -8.08 35.82 -25.66
C GLU A 102 -8.43 35.49 -27.13
N GLY A 103 -7.43 35.36 -27.99
CA GLY A 103 -7.61 34.98 -29.40
C GLY A 103 -7.80 33.47 -29.65
N MET A 104 -7.62 32.61 -28.64
CA MET A 104 -7.68 31.16 -28.78
C MET A 104 -8.93 30.57 -28.14
N SER A 105 -9.47 29.50 -28.74
CA SER A 105 -10.52 28.71 -28.07
C SER A 105 -9.95 27.95 -26.88
N GLU A 106 -10.77 27.67 -25.86
CA GLU A 106 -10.44 26.83 -24.69
C GLU A 106 -9.69 25.54 -25.10
N SER A 107 -10.24 24.79 -26.05
CA SER A 107 -9.63 23.53 -26.52
C SER A 107 -8.27 23.71 -27.19
N ALA A 108 -8.00 24.90 -27.76
CA ALA A 108 -6.72 25.21 -28.37
C ALA A 108 -5.70 25.60 -27.30
N ILE A 109 -6.12 26.32 -26.25
CA ILE A 109 -5.30 26.63 -25.08
C ILE A 109 -4.91 25.33 -24.37
N GLU A 110 -5.87 24.45 -24.10
CA GLU A 110 -5.61 23.15 -23.47
C GLU A 110 -4.60 22.31 -24.25
N ARG A 111 -4.81 22.14 -25.57
CA ARG A 111 -3.84 21.43 -26.43
C ARG A 111 -2.46 22.10 -26.48
N TYR A 112 -2.39 23.42 -26.38
CA TYR A 112 -1.13 24.15 -26.33
C TYR A 112 -0.40 23.83 -25.02
N GLU A 113 -1.09 23.96 -23.90
CA GLU A 113 -0.55 23.66 -22.58
C GLU A 113 -0.11 22.20 -22.43
N GLU A 114 -0.90 21.25 -22.93
CA GLU A 114 -0.53 19.82 -22.93
C GLU A 114 0.79 19.58 -23.66
N LYS A 115 0.93 20.13 -24.87
CA LYS A 115 2.17 19.98 -25.65
C LYS A 115 3.35 20.73 -25.03
N ALA A 116 3.09 21.87 -24.39
CA ALA A 116 4.10 22.64 -23.68
C ALA A 116 4.63 21.89 -22.44
N LYS A 117 3.76 21.16 -21.73
CA LYS A 117 4.12 20.33 -20.56
C LYS A 117 4.68 18.96 -20.95
N GLN A 118 4.42 18.49 -22.17
CA GLN A 118 4.86 17.19 -22.64
C GLN A 118 6.39 17.04 -22.58
N GLY A 119 6.86 16.02 -21.87
CA GLY A 119 8.28 15.69 -21.78
C GLY A 119 9.12 16.73 -21.04
N ILE A 120 8.51 17.59 -20.23
CA ILE A 120 9.25 18.59 -19.41
C ILE A 120 10.22 17.93 -18.43
N LEU A 121 9.91 16.71 -17.98
CA LEU A 121 10.76 15.89 -17.10
C LEU A 121 11.59 14.86 -17.86
N PHE A 122 11.61 14.91 -19.20
CA PHE A 122 12.34 13.96 -20.02
C PHE A 122 13.82 13.91 -19.63
N GLY A 123 14.31 12.72 -19.31
CA GLY A 123 15.70 12.51 -18.90
C GLY A 123 16.02 12.97 -17.48
N ASP A 124 15.02 13.30 -16.65
CA ASP A 124 15.25 13.62 -15.24
C ASP A 124 15.89 12.43 -14.51
N ARG A 125 17.13 12.63 -14.06
CA ARG A 125 17.93 11.59 -13.42
C ARG A 125 17.44 11.26 -12.01
N ASN A 126 16.82 12.21 -11.30
CA ASN A 126 16.29 11.98 -9.97
C ASN A 126 15.05 11.09 -10.05
N LEU A 127 14.14 11.35 -10.98
CA LEU A 127 12.97 10.50 -11.22
C LEU A 127 13.35 9.10 -11.73
N SER A 128 14.32 9.02 -12.65
CA SER A 128 14.85 7.73 -13.09
C SER A 128 15.50 6.94 -11.94
N SER A 129 16.19 7.62 -11.03
CA SER A 129 16.80 7.02 -9.84
C SER A 129 15.75 6.62 -8.80
N LEU A 130 14.70 7.42 -8.59
CA LEU A 130 13.56 7.10 -7.74
C LEU A 130 12.87 5.84 -8.25
N TYR A 131 12.55 5.77 -9.55
CA TYR A 131 11.97 4.60 -10.19
C TYR A 131 12.80 3.33 -9.91
N THR A 132 14.11 3.40 -10.14
CA THR A 132 15.02 2.26 -9.92
C THR A 132 15.03 1.80 -8.46
N LYS A 133 15.02 2.75 -7.52
CA LYS A 133 15.01 2.45 -6.08
C LYS A 133 13.66 1.92 -5.60
N MET A 134 12.54 2.43 -6.11
CA MET A 134 11.20 1.93 -5.75
C MET A 134 11.01 0.48 -6.17
N ASN A 135 11.55 0.06 -7.33
CA ASN A 135 11.56 -1.34 -7.75
C ASN A 135 12.27 -2.29 -6.76
N GLN A 136 13.08 -1.77 -5.86
CA GLN A 136 13.74 -2.57 -4.83
C GLN A 136 12.83 -2.90 -3.65
N ALA A 137 11.67 -2.25 -3.50
CA ALA A 137 10.77 -2.46 -2.36
C ALA A 137 10.32 -3.92 -2.22
N PHE A 138 10.02 -4.58 -3.34
CA PHE A 138 9.60 -5.99 -3.39
C PHE A 138 10.76 -6.96 -3.65
N SER A 139 11.98 -6.45 -3.85
CA SER A 139 13.15 -7.26 -4.19
C SER A 139 13.93 -7.64 -2.93
N PHE A 140 13.45 -8.65 -2.22
CA PHE A 140 14.12 -9.17 -1.02
C PHE A 140 15.36 -10.01 -1.37
N SER A 141 16.41 -9.88 -0.56
CA SER A 141 17.64 -10.66 -0.68
C SER A 141 17.62 -11.94 0.15
N ASN A 142 16.89 -11.95 1.25
CA ASN A 142 16.74 -13.13 2.10
C ASN A 142 15.67 -14.06 1.51
N ARG A 143 15.89 -15.37 1.64
CA ARG A 143 15.02 -16.39 1.04
C ARG A 143 13.64 -16.44 1.68
N GLU A 144 13.57 -16.24 2.99
CA GLU A 144 12.33 -16.33 3.76
C GLU A 144 11.27 -15.31 3.29
N ASP A 145 11.67 -14.06 3.09
CA ASP A 145 10.78 -13.01 2.62
C ASP A 145 10.39 -13.21 1.15
N VAL A 146 11.32 -13.70 0.31
CA VAL A 146 11.02 -14.07 -1.08
C VAL A 146 9.98 -15.20 -1.14
N ASP A 147 10.13 -16.22 -0.30
CA ASP A 147 9.19 -17.34 -0.23
C ASP A 147 7.85 -16.86 0.35
N THR A 148 7.85 -15.95 1.35
CA THR A 148 6.63 -15.33 1.88
C THR A 148 5.85 -14.53 0.84
N LEU A 149 6.51 -13.71 0.01
CA LEU A 149 5.84 -13.02 -1.09
C LEU A 149 5.14 -14.00 -2.04
N LYS A 150 5.82 -15.08 -2.42
CA LYS A 150 5.28 -16.10 -3.32
C LYS A 150 4.10 -16.84 -2.70
N ASP A 151 4.18 -17.18 -1.42
CA ASP A 151 3.12 -17.85 -0.67
C ASP A 151 1.86 -16.97 -0.61
N MET A 152 2.03 -15.66 -0.43
CA MET A 152 0.95 -14.66 -0.50
C MET A 152 0.44 -14.38 -1.91
N GLY A 153 1.05 -14.96 -2.95
CA GLY A 153 0.66 -14.71 -4.33
C GLY A 153 1.11 -13.37 -4.88
N ILE A 154 2.11 -12.72 -4.27
CA ILE A 154 2.72 -11.50 -4.78
C ILE A 154 3.92 -11.85 -5.66
N SER A 155 3.94 -11.33 -6.88
CA SER A 155 5.04 -11.55 -7.82
C SER A 155 5.44 -10.28 -8.56
N ILE A 156 6.71 -10.23 -8.97
CA ILE A 156 7.26 -9.13 -9.77
C ILE A 156 7.19 -9.54 -11.24
N GLY A 157 6.37 -8.84 -12.01
CA GLY A 157 6.22 -8.99 -13.44
C GLY A 157 6.69 -7.76 -14.22
N PHE A 158 6.35 -7.72 -15.50
CA PHE A 158 6.62 -6.59 -16.39
C PHE A 158 5.37 -6.25 -17.18
N SER A 159 4.97 -4.97 -17.15
CA SER A 159 3.91 -4.44 -18.00
C SER A 159 4.53 -4.04 -19.35
N LEU A 160 4.18 -4.78 -20.41
CA LEU A 160 4.62 -4.46 -21.76
C LEU A 160 4.04 -3.14 -22.28
N ASN A 161 2.81 -2.82 -21.85
CA ASN A 161 2.12 -1.59 -22.26
C ASN A 161 2.78 -0.35 -21.65
N GLU A 162 3.12 -0.42 -20.37
CA GLU A 162 3.70 0.68 -19.61
C GLU A 162 5.24 0.73 -19.71
N GLY A 163 5.87 -0.37 -20.15
CA GLY A 163 7.32 -0.50 -20.13
C GLY A 163 7.92 -0.47 -18.72
N THR A 164 7.14 -0.92 -17.72
CA THR A 164 7.49 -0.87 -16.29
C THR A 164 7.49 -2.25 -15.65
N GLN A 165 8.30 -2.44 -14.60
CA GLN A 165 8.05 -3.50 -13.63
C GLN A 165 6.69 -3.28 -12.97
N ALA A 166 5.95 -4.37 -12.75
CA ALA A 166 4.63 -4.35 -12.17
C ALA A 166 4.52 -5.42 -11.08
N ILE A 167 3.85 -5.09 -9.98
CA ILE A 167 3.52 -6.04 -8.92
C ILE A 167 2.18 -6.68 -9.26
N GLN A 168 2.14 -8.01 -9.25
CA GLN A 168 0.94 -8.81 -9.48
C GLN A 168 0.52 -9.47 -8.18
N LEU A 169 -0.79 -9.53 -7.95
CA LEU A 169 -1.39 -10.10 -6.75
C LEU A 169 -2.39 -11.20 -7.12
N ASP A 170 -2.20 -12.39 -6.56
CA ASP A 170 -3.19 -13.45 -6.50
C ASP A 170 -3.96 -13.35 -5.17
N GLU A 171 -5.15 -12.74 -5.22
CA GLU A 171 -5.99 -12.51 -4.04
C GLU A 171 -6.36 -13.80 -3.30
N ALA A 172 -6.51 -14.92 -4.02
CA ALA A 172 -6.89 -16.19 -3.39
C ALA A 172 -5.77 -16.73 -2.52
N LYS A 173 -4.51 -16.61 -2.98
CA LYS A 173 -3.33 -16.96 -2.17
C LYS A 173 -3.14 -16.02 -0.99
N LEU A 174 -3.33 -14.71 -1.18
CA LEU A 174 -3.26 -13.77 -0.08
C LEU A 174 -4.29 -14.08 1.01
N ARG A 175 -5.54 -14.36 0.62
CA ARG A 175 -6.61 -14.81 1.53
C ARG A 175 -6.22 -16.08 2.27
N SER A 176 -5.72 -17.08 1.56
CA SER A 176 -5.27 -18.34 2.17
C SER A 176 -4.13 -18.11 3.17
N MET A 177 -3.23 -17.16 2.91
CA MET A 177 -2.14 -16.84 3.84
C MET A 177 -2.67 -16.10 5.09
N LEU A 178 -3.60 -15.17 4.92
CA LEU A 178 -4.24 -14.46 6.04
C LEU A 178 -5.06 -15.38 6.95
N GLU A 179 -5.67 -16.42 6.39
CA GLU A 179 -6.41 -17.43 7.17
C GLU A 179 -5.48 -18.38 7.94
N SER A 180 -4.29 -18.68 7.39
CA SER A 180 -3.38 -19.69 7.95
C SER A 180 -2.28 -19.11 8.84
N ASP A 181 -1.75 -17.93 8.51
CA ASP A 181 -0.66 -17.25 9.22
C ASP A 181 -0.71 -15.73 8.95
N PRO A 182 -1.68 -15.02 9.57
CA PRO A 182 -1.84 -13.57 9.37
C PRO A 182 -0.65 -12.77 9.90
N ASP A 183 0.08 -13.28 10.89
CA ASP A 183 1.24 -12.61 11.48
C ASP A 183 2.39 -12.54 10.48
N ARG A 184 2.63 -13.61 9.71
CA ARG A 184 3.64 -13.62 8.65
C ARG A 184 3.33 -12.61 7.53
N VAL A 185 2.05 -12.39 7.23
CA VAL A 185 1.61 -11.33 6.30
C VAL A 185 1.92 -9.96 6.90
N ALA A 186 1.49 -9.71 8.14
CA ALA A 186 1.69 -8.43 8.81
C ALA A 186 3.19 -8.09 8.95
N ASP A 187 4.02 -9.07 9.34
CA ASP A 187 5.46 -8.93 9.51
C ASP A 187 6.12 -8.47 8.21
N LEU A 188 5.87 -9.15 7.08
CA LEU A 188 6.53 -8.81 5.81
C LEU A 188 6.24 -7.37 5.36
N PHE A 189 5.02 -6.89 5.60
CA PHE A 189 4.63 -5.54 5.21
C PHE A 189 5.15 -4.46 6.18
N THR A 190 5.18 -4.74 7.49
CA THR A 190 5.31 -3.70 8.51
C THR A 190 6.64 -3.70 9.28
N LYS A 191 7.42 -4.79 9.22
CA LYS A 191 8.71 -4.86 9.88
C LYS A 191 9.72 -3.86 9.32
N THR A 192 10.79 -3.63 10.08
CA THR A 192 11.98 -2.94 9.56
C THR A 192 12.54 -3.68 8.36
N ASP A 193 12.81 -2.97 7.27
CA ASP A 193 13.18 -3.55 5.97
C ASP A 193 12.05 -4.40 5.31
N GLY A 194 10.82 -4.30 5.81
CA GLY A 194 9.60 -4.79 5.16
C GLY A 194 9.16 -3.91 3.99
N VAL A 195 8.11 -4.32 3.27
CA VAL A 195 7.64 -3.64 2.05
C VAL A 195 7.36 -2.15 2.30
N MET A 196 6.58 -1.82 3.33
CA MET A 196 6.18 -0.43 3.59
C MET A 196 7.35 0.44 4.06
N ASP A 197 8.24 -0.11 4.90
CA ASP A 197 9.41 0.59 5.39
C ASP A 197 10.40 0.91 4.26
N ARG A 198 10.60 -0.04 3.34
CA ARG A 198 11.42 0.17 2.13
C ARG A 198 10.84 1.25 1.22
N MET A 199 9.54 1.19 0.93
CA MET A 199 8.84 2.21 0.13
C MET A 199 8.97 3.59 0.78
N LYS A 200 8.63 3.69 2.07
CA LYS A 200 8.73 4.92 2.86
C LYS A 200 10.15 5.49 2.83
N THR A 201 11.17 4.67 3.02
CA THR A 201 12.58 5.10 3.00
C THR A 201 12.93 5.77 1.68
N GLN A 202 12.51 5.20 0.54
CA GLN A 202 12.79 5.79 -0.77
C GLN A 202 11.99 7.09 -0.96
N LEU A 203 10.70 7.10 -0.62
CA LEU A 203 9.87 8.30 -0.76
C LEU A 203 10.37 9.45 0.11
N GLU A 204 10.78 9.17 1.35
CA GLU A 204 11.35 10.17 2.24
C GLU A 204 12.68 10.72 1.74
N TYR A 205 13.53 9.87 1.14
CA TYR A 205 14.78 10.33 0.56
C TYR A 205 14.54 11.41 -0.49
N TYR A 206 13.59 11.20 -1.40
CA TYR A 206 13.27 12.18 -2.45
C TYR A 206 12.39 13.34 -1.96
N GLY A 207 11.53 13.11 -0.96
CA GLY A 207 10.75 14.16 -0.31
C GLY A 207 11.58 15.12 0.54
N LYS A 208 12.71 14.67 1.10
CA LYS A 208 13.66 15.51 1.86
C LYS A 208 14.58 16.32 0.95
N THR A 209 14.90 15.82 -0.25
CA THR A 209 15.82 16.49 -1.19
C THR A 209 15.24 17.70 -1.93
N THR A 210 13.98 18.08 -1.70
CA THR A 210 13.36 19.29 -2.28
C THR A 210 13.48 20.53 -1.38
N GLY A 211 14.22 20.47 -0.26
CA GLY A 211 14.23 21.51 0.78
C GLY A 211 15.50 22.33 0.98
N GLU A 212 16.65 22.00 0.38
CA GLU A 212 17.86 22.82 0.55
C GLU A 212 18.25 23.53 -0.75
N PRO A 213 18.10 24.87 -0.83
CA PRO A 213 18.77 25.62 -1.87
C PRO A 213 20.27 25.42 -1.64
N ARG A 214 20.98 24.94 -2.66
CA ARG A 214 22.44 24.93 -2.65
C ARG A 214 22.91 26.34 -2.32
N ALA A 215 23.41 26.53 -1.10
CA ALA A 215 24.11 27.75 -0.72
C ALA A 215 25.31 27.88 -1.66
N SER A 216 25.34 29.03 -2.34
CA SER A 216 26.41 29.56 -3.18
C SER A 216 27.78 29.49 -2.53
#